data_AF-A0A1I0FGZ1-F1
#
_entry.id   AF-A0A1I0FGZ1-F1
#
_cell.length_a   1.000
_cell.length_b   1.000
_cell.length_c   1.000
_cell.angle_alpha   90.00
_cell.angle_beta   90.00
_cell.angle_gamma   90.00
#
_symmetry.space_group_name_H-M   'P 1'
#
loop_
_entity.id
_entity.type
_entity.pdbx_description
1 polymer ?
#
loop_
_entity_poly.entity_id
_entity_poly.type
_entity_poly.pdbx_seq_one_letter_code
_entity_poly.pdbx_strand_id
1 'polypeptide(L)'
;MKLMISRFIAILILVIPGLLAMTGFLMMKDDVFNYISMHGDNTATPDFAWLHFGGGLLLFLAGMSFLGGWILTRDRKKNYVGPRFKEKRKAEHAPNHAETP
;
A
#
# COMPACT_ATOMS: atom_id res chain seq x y z
N MET A 1 -22.42 -13.28 16.55
CA MET A 1 -22.63 -12.86 15.14
C MET A 1 -22.10 -11.45 14.83
N LYS A 2 -22.24 -10.48 15.74
CA LYS A 2 -21.77 -9.07 15.58
C LYS A 2 -20.29 -8.92 15.15
N LEU A 3 -19.41 -9.80 15.63
CA LEU A 3 -17.99 -9.86 15.23
C LEU A 3 -17.77 -10.28 13.77
N MET A 4 -18.60 -11.17 13.21
CA MET A 4 -18.46 -11.60 11.82
C MET A 4 -18.85 -10.48 10.86
N ILE A 5 -19.95 -9.79 11.16
CA ILE A 5 -20.43 -8.63 10.39
C ILE A 5 -19.39 -7.50 10.42
N SER A 6 -18.81 -7.19 11.59
CA SER A 6 -17.75 -6.18 11.71
C SER A 6 -16.50 -6.53 10.89
N ARG A 7 -16.10 -7.81 10.86
CA ARG A 7 -14.95 -8.27 10.05
C ARG A 7 -15.24 -8.17 8.55
N PHE A 8 -16.46 -8.50 8.13
CA PHE A 8 -16.90 -8.41 6.74
C PHE A 8 -16.91 -6.96 6.25
N ILE A 9 -17.48 -6.04 7.04
CA ILE A 9 -17.48 -4.60 6.74
C ILE A 9 -16.05 -4.06 6.64
N ALA A 10 -15.16 -4.48 7.54
CA ALA A 10 -13.75 -4.07 7.49
C ALA A 10 -13.05 -4.51 6.20
N ILE A 11 -13.41 -5.68 5.65
CA ILE A 11 -12.87 -6.16 4.37
C ILE A 11 -13.45 -5.33 3.21
N LEU A 12 -14.76 -5.05 3.22
CA LEU A 12 -15.39 -4.19 2.20
C LEU A 12 -14.75 -2.79 2.14
N ILE A 13 -14.44 -2.19 3.29
CA ILE A 13 -13.74 -0.90 3.35
C ILE A 13 -12.33 -1.00 2.76
N LEU A 14 -11.65 -2.14 2.96
CA LEU A 14 -10.31 -2.43 2.41
C LEU A 14 -10.32 -2.73 0.89
N VAL A 15 -11.45 -3.14 0.33
CA VAL A 15 -11.59 -3.42 -1.11
C VAL A 15 -11.53 -2.13 -1.91
N ILE A 16 -12.13 -1.04 -1.43
CA ILE A 16 -12.16 0.27 -2.12
C ILE A 16 -10.75 0.77 -2.52
N PRO A 17 -9.77 0.89 -1.59
CA PRO A 17 -8.42 1.30 -1.94
C PRO A 17 -7.68 0.27 -2.80
N GLY A 18 -8.05 -1.02 -2.71
CA GLY A 18 -7.55 -2.07 -3.61
C GLY A 18 -8.02 -1.90 -5.05
N LEU A 19 -9.30 -1.55 -5.24
CA LEU A 19 -9.85 -1.23 -6.55
C LEU A 19 -9.19 0.04 -7.12
N LEU A 20 -8.98 1.08 -6.30
CA LEU A 20 -8.24 2.27 -6.74
C LEU A 20 -6.81 1.92 -7.18
N ALA A 21 -6.11 1.07 -6.44
CA ALA A 21 -4.79 0.61 -6.85
C ALA A 21 -4.84 -0.14 -8.18
N MET A 22 -5.78 -1.08 -8.33
CA MET A 22 -5.96 -1.83 -9.57
C MET A 22 -6.25 -0.89 -10.76
N THR A 23 -7.16 0.07 -10.62
CA THR A 23 -7.47 1.04 -11.67
C THR A 23 -6.24 1.88 -12.04
N GLY A 24 -5.46 2.35 -11.06
CA GLY A 24 -4.21 3.08 -11.32
C GLY A 24 -3.20 2.24 -12.12
N PHE A 25 -3.07 0.95 -11.79
CA PHE A 25 -2.22 0.02 -12.53
C PHE A 25 -2.71 -0.22 -13.97
N LEU A 26 -4.03 -0.31 -14.17
CA LEU A 26 -4.62 -0.43 -15.51
C LEU A 26 -4.31 0.81 -16.37
N MET A 27 -4.45 2.02 -15.82
CA MET A 27 -4.09 3.25 -16.55
C MET A 27 -2.62 3.23 -16.98
N MET A 28 -1.71 2.85 -16.07
CA MET A 28 -0.29 2.75 -16.39
C MET A 28 0.00 1.71 -17.48
N LYS A 29 -0.64 0.53 -17.42
CA LYS A 29 -0.45 -0.51 -18.45
C LYS A 29 -0.95 0.00 -19.80
N ASP A 30 -2.10 0.67 -19.84
CA ASP A 30 -2.73 1.12 -21.06
C ASP A 30 -1.87 2.17 -21.77
N ASP A 31 -1.31 3.11 -21.01
CA ASP A 31 -0.38 4.11 -21.56
C ASP A 31 0.91 3.47 -22.11
N VAL A 32 1.46 2.47 -21.41
CA VAL A 32 2.64 1.74 -21.87
C VAL A 32 2.34 0.92 -23.14
N PHE A 33 1.20 0.21 -23.16
CA PHE A 33 0.78 -0.56 -24.33
C PHE A 33 0.50 0.32 -25.54
N ASN A 34 -0.19 1.45 -25.35
CA ASN A 34 -0.49 2.41 -26.42
C ASN A 34 0.80 2.98 -27.02
N TYR A 35 1.75 3.37 -26.18
CA TYR A 35 3.04 3.90 -26.64
C TYR A 35 3.85 2.88 -27.45
N ILE A 36 3.93 1.63 -26.98
CA ILE A 36 4.63 0.56 -27.67
C ILE A 36 3.91 0.18 -28.97
N SER A 37 2.57 0.14 -28.97
CA SER A 37 1.78 -0.19 -30.15
C SER A 37 1.88 0.89 -31.24
N MET A 38 1.99 2.16 -30.85
CA MET A 38 2.15 3.29 -31.79
C MET A 38 3.55 3.39 -32.38
N HIS A 39 4.58 2.82 -31.74
CA HIS A 39 5.95 2.81 -32.27
C HIS A 39 6.12 2.05 -33.60
N GLY A 40 5.15 1.21 -33.99
CA GLY A 40 5.17 0.46 -35.25
C GLY A 40 4.56 1.20 -36.45
N ASP A 41 3.87 2.32 -36.22
CA ASP A 41 3.15 3.05 -37.28
C ASP A 41 3.91 4.34 -37.65
N ASN A 42 4.46 4.38 -38.87
CA ASN A 42 5.26 5.51 -39.37
C ASN A 42 4.42 6.76 -39.69
N THR A 43 3.11 6.75 -39.42
CA THR A 43 2.18 7.85 -39.71
C THR A 43 1.75 8.65 -38.49
N ALA A 44 1.94 8.15 -37.27
CA ALA A 44 1.53 8.80 -36.04
C ALA A 44 2.75 9.24 -35.22
N THR A 45 2.75 10.48 -34.71
CA THR A 45 3.73 10.95 -33.73
C THR A 45 3.42 10.31 -32.37
N PRO A 46 4.27 9.40 -31.84
CA PRO A 46 3.96 8.71 -30.59
C PRO A 46 4.20 9.65 -29.40
N ASP A 47 3.13 10.31 -28.95
CA ASP A 47 3.15 11.09 -27.70
C ASP A 47 2.80 10.21 -26.51
N PHE A 48 3.74 10.09 -25.57
CA PHE A 48 3.49 9.36 -24.32
C PHE A 48 2.55 10.18 -23.43
N ALA A 49 1.47 9.57 -22.95
CA ALA A 49 0.48 10.21 -22.09
C ALA A 49 0.98 10.37 -20.64
N TRP A 50 2.06 11.14 -20.43
CA TRP A 50 2.72 11.35 -19.14
C TRP A 50 1.77 11.77 -18.01
N LEU A 51 0.76 12.58 -18.31
CA LEU A 51 -0.22 13.04 -17.32
C LEU A 51 -1.19 11.93 -16.92
N HIS A 52 -1.60 11.08 -17.86
CA HIS A 52 -2.45 9.92 -17.58
C HIS A 52 -1.67 8.86 -16.80
N PHE A 53 -0.42 8.60 -17.23
CA PHE A 53 0.47 7.65 -16.58
C PHE A 53 0.85 8.10 -15.16
N GLY A 54 1.18 9.38 -14.99
CA GLY A 54 1.46 9.99 -13.70
C GLY A 54 0.26 9.97 -12.77
N GLY A 55 -0.94 10.23 -13.31
CA GLY A 55 -2.21 10.08 -12.58
C GLY A 55 -2.44 8.64 -12.11
N GLY A 56 -2.25 7.66 -13.00
CA GLY A 56 -2.33 6.23 -12.68
C GLY A 56 -1.32 5.80 -11.61
N LEU A 57 -0.07 6.26 -11.71
CA LEU A 57 0.99 6.00 -10.74
C LEU A 57 0.65 6.57 -9.36
N LEU A 58 0.14 7.81 -9.30
CA LEU A 58 -0.29 8.41 -8.03
C LEU A 58 -1.47 7.65 -7.42
N LEU A 59 -2.47 7.25 -8.21
CA LEU A 59 -3.60 6.44 -7.74
C LEU A 59 -3.13 5.08 -7.20
N PHE A 60 -2.22 4.43 -7.93
CA PHE A 60 -1.64 3.14 -7.56
C PHE A 60 -0.86 3.24 -6.25
N LEU A 61 0.05 4.22 -6.14
CA LEU A 61 0.85 4.46 -4.94
C LEU A 61 -0.02 4.86 -3.75
N ALA A 62 -1.04 5.68 -3.95
CA ALA A 62 -1.98 6.05 -2.89
C ALA A 62 -2.75 4.83 -2.38
N GLY A 63 -3.29 4.00 -3.28
CA GLY A 63 -3.98 2.76 -2.91
C GLY A 63 -3.07 1.75 -2.20
N MET A 64 -1.87 1.51 -2.74
CA MET A 64 -0.86 0.62 -2.14
C MET A 64 -0.35 1.11 -0.79
N SER A 65 -0.08 2.40 -0.65
CA SER A 65 0.38 3.00 0.62
C SER A 65 -0.71 2.93 1.68
N PHE A 66 -1.98 3.13 1.30
CA PHE A 66 -3.11 2.97 2.20
C PHE A 66 -3.25 1.52 2.68
N LEU A 67 -3.22 0.56 1.75
CA LEU A 67 -3.26 -0.87 2.05
C LEU A 67 -2.09 -1.30 2.95
N GLY A 68 -0.87 -0.88 2.62
CA GLY A 68 0.36 -1.13 3.38
C GLY A 68 0.32 -0.53 4.78
N GLY A 69 -0.08 0.74 4.91
CA GLY A 69 -0.21 1.41 6.21
C GLY A 69 -1.30 0.79 7.09
N TRP A 70 -2.44 0.42 6.49
CA TRP A 70 -3.51 -0.26 7.20
C TRP A 70 -3.09 -1.66 7.68
N ILE A 71 -2.40 -2.45 6.85
CA ILE A 71 -1.98 -3.79 7.25
C ILE A 71 -0.95 -3.75 8.38
N LEU A 72 0.02 -2.83 8.33
CA LEU A 72 1.03 -2.64 9.39
C LEU A 72 0.39 -2.22 10.72
N THR A 73 -0.54 -1.26 10.70
CA THR A 73 -1.24 -0.81 11.92
C THR A 73 -2.17 -1.88 12.49
N ARG A 74 -2.82 -2.67 11.63
CA ARG A 74 -3.66 -3.81 12.02
C ARG A 74 -2.84 -4.94 12.62
N ASP A 75 -1.67 -5.24 12.04
CA ASP A 75 -0.80 -6.32 12.48
C ASP A 75 -0.10 -6.01 13.81
N ARG A 76 0.32 -4.75 14.00
CA ARG A 76 0.88 -4.26 15.26
C ARG A 76 -0.05 -4.48 16.46
N LYS A 77 -1.37 -4.33 16.27
CA LYS A 77 -2.38 -4.53 17.32
C LYS A 77 -2.56 -6.00 17.71
N LYS A 78 -2.17 -6.95 16.85
CA LYS A 78 -2.31 -8.39 17.09
C LYS A 78 -1.02 -9.09 17.52
N ASN A 79 0.07 -8.33 17.73
CA ASN A 79 1.33 -8.85 18.27
C ASN A 79 1.99 -9.97 17.42
N TYR A 80 1.69 -10.00 16.11
CA TYR A 80 2.31 -10.88 15.09
C TYR A 80 3.64 -10.31 14.55
N VAL A 81 4.11 -9.19 15.11
CA VAL A 81 5.45 -8.68 14.82
C VAL A 81 6.50 -9.66 15.33
N GLY A 82 7.47 -10.00 14.47
CA GLY A 82 8.54 -10.95 14.81
C GLY A 82 9.34 -10.54 16.06
N PRO A 83 9.98 -11.50 16.75
CA PRO A 83 10.65 -11.29 18.05
C PRO A 83 11.61 -10.08 18.08
N ARG A 84 12.24 -9.74 16.94
CA ARG A 84 13.16 -8.60 16.78
C ARG A 84 12.52 -7.23 17.03
N PHE A 85 11.20 -7.09 16.97
CA PHE A 85 10.47 -5.85 17.31
C PHE A 85 9.97 -5.80 18.76
N LYS A 86 9.97 -6.93 19.48
CA LYS A 86 9.54 -6.97 20.90
C LYS A 86 10.66 -6.50 21.85
N GLU A 87 11.91 -6.69 21.45
CA GLU A 87 13.05 -6.58 22.37
C GLU A 87 13.44 -5.12 22.69
N LYS A 88 13.21 -4.17 21.78
CA LYS A 88 13.57 -2.76 22.00
C LYS A 88 12.76 -2.10 23.12
N ARG A 89 11.51 -2.51 23.36
CA ARG A 89 10.69 -1.92 24.43
C ARG A 89 11.04 -2.42 25.83
N LYS A 90 11.64 -3.61 25.96
CA LYS A 90 12.01 -4.17 27.27
C LYS A 90 13.32 -3.55 27.79
N ALA A 91 14.25 -3.21 26.89
CA ALA A 91 15.52 -2.59 27.26
C ALA A 91 15.36 -1.12 27.71
N GLU A 92 14.37 -0.40 27.20
CA GLU A 92 14.13 1.03 27.54
C GLU A 92 13.36 1.22 28.86
N HIS A 93 12.77 0.16 29.41
CA HIS A 93 12.01 0.18 30.67
C HIS A 93 12.67 -0.63 31.79
N ALA A 94 13.94 -1.01 31.63
CA ALA A 94 14.72 -1.44 32.78
C ALA A 94 14.96 -0.21 33.66
N PRO A 95 14.38 -0.12 34.87
CA PRO A 95 14.71 0.97 35.77
C PRO A 95 16.20 0.85 36.09
N ASN A 96 16.92 1.97 35.95
CA ASN A 96 18.24 2.17 36.53
C ASN A 96 18.12 2.07 38.07
N HIS A 97 18.01 0.85 38.57
CA HIS A 97 18.21 0.51 39.97
C HIS A 97 19.49 -0.31 40.05
N ALA A 98 20.61 0.37 39.79
CA ALA A 98 21.95 -0.09 40.11
C ALA A 98 22.73 0.99 40.87
N GLU A 99 22.02 1.87 41.57
CA GLU A 99 22.61 2.75 42.59
C GLU A 99 21.79 2.62 43.87
N THR A 100 22.20 1.65 44.69
CA THR A 100 22.03 1.68 46.14
C THR A 100 23.35 1.20 46.76
N PRO A 101 23.67 1.70 47.98
CA PRO A 101 24.81 2.57 48.28
C PRO A 101 26.16 1.86 48.50
#